data_AF-A0A6C0B1L8-F1
#
_entry.id   AF-A0A6C0B1L8-F1
#
_cell.length_a   1.000
_cell.length_b   1.000
_cell.length_c   1.000
_cell.angle_alpha   90.00
_cell.angle_beta   90.00
_cell.angle_gamma   90.00
#
_symmetry.space_group_name_H-M   'P 1'
#
loop_
_entity.id
_entity.type
_entity.pdbx_description
1 polymer ?
#
loop_
_entity_poly.entity_id
_entity_poly.type
_entity_poly.pdbx_seq_one_letter_code
_entity_poly.pdbx_strand_id
1 'polypeptide(L)'
;MEASGQMHYNRLRALIKDLESNPQTKPPSWFREQYLVMKELCGHFTQGFTDIHPEITNRQFRQNCTDIDLYICNMMESYETCGMFCLSTYLFFNQMLLEVVDMGLDETEDSLFAEMFGKMKI
;
A
#
# COMPACT_ATOMS: atom_id res chain seq x y z
N MET A 1 23.13 -5.56 5.41
CA MET A 1 22.18 -4.67 4.71
C MET A 1 20.82 -5.30 4.87
N GLU A 2 19.89 -4.69 5.61
CA GLU A 2 18.49 -5.14 5.53
C GLU A 2 18.05 -4.98 4.08
N ALA A 3 17.52 -6.05 3.49
CA ALA A 3 16.94 -5.98 2.14
C ALA A 3 15.88 -4.87 2.16
N SER A 4 15.92 -3.95 1.19
CA SER A 4 15.07 -2.75 1.21
C SER A 4 13.57 -3.07 1.36
N GLY A 5 13.13 -4.26 0.94
CA GLY A 5 11.78 -4.77 1.20
C GLY A 5 11.42 -4.91 2.67
N GLN A 6 12.32 -5.43 3.51
CA GLN A 6 12.07 -5.60 4.96
C GLN A 6 11.90 -4.24 5.66
N MET A 7 12.70 -3.24 5.24
CA MET A 7 12.60 -1.89 5.77
C MET A 7 11.24 -1.26 5.43
N HIS A 8 10.77 -1.39 4.19
CA HIS A 8 9.48 -0.85 3.76
C HIS A 8 8.30 -1.59 4.41
N TYR A 9 8.39 -2.91 4.58
CA TYR A 9 7.43 -3.69 5.35
C TYR A 9 7.34 -3.22 6.82
N ASN A 10 8.48 -3.01 7.47
CA ASN A 10 8.53 -2.50 8.85
C ASN A 10 7.96 -1.08 8.95
N ARG A 11 8.19 -0.23 7.94
CA ARG A 11 7.60 1.12 7.86
C ARG A 11 6.08 1.08 7.73
N LEU A 12 5.55 0.22 6.87
CA LEU A 12 4.10 0.03 6.71
C LEU A 12 3.45 -0.41 8.04
N ARG A 13 4.07 -1.37 8.74
CA ARG A 13 3.59 -1.81 10.07
C ARG A 13 3.65 -0.69 11.12
N ALA A 14 4.70 0.13 11.10
CA ALA A 14 4.81 1.27 12.01
C ALA A 14 3.74 2.34 11.73
N LEU A 15 3.44 2.59 10.46
CA LEU A 15 2.40 3.54 10.02
C LEU A 15 1.00 3.08 10.46
N ILE A 16 0.67 1.80 10.26
CA ILE A 16 -0.59 1.21 10.73
C ILE A 16 -0.73 1.40 12.24
N LYS A 17 0.33 1.07 13.00
CA LYS A 17 0.32 1.21 14.46
C LYS A 17 0.16 2.66 14.92
N ASP A 18 0.79 3.62 14.23
CA ASP A 18 0.62 5.05 14.51
C ASP A 18 -0.82 5.52 14.26
N LEU A 19 -1.44 5.09 13.16
CA LEU A 19 -2.82 5.43 12.82
C LEU A 19 -3.83 4.81 13.81
N GLU A 20 -3.61 3.57 14.25
CA GLU A 20 -4.43 2.89 15.26
C GLU A 20 -4.30 3.56 16.63
N SER A 21 -3.09 3.96 17.01
CA SER A 21 -2.81 4.58 18.32
C SER A 21 -3.21 6.06 18.36
N ASN A 22 -3.24 6.73 17.21
CA ASN A 22 -3.57 8.14 17.09
C ASN A 22 -4.53 8.39 15.91
N PRO A 23 -5.83 8.08 16.09
CA PRO A 23 -6.86 8.24 15.06
C PRO A 23 -7.30 9.71 14.87
N GLN A 24 -6.60 10.68 15.47
CA GLN A 24 -6.92 12.10 15.33
C GLN A 24 -6.43 12.69 13.99
N THR A 25 -6.82 13.94 13.75
CA THR A 25 -6.44 14.69 12.55
C THR A 25 -4.92 14.78 12.39
N LYS A 26 -4.44 14.47 11.17
CA LYS A 26 -3.05 14.66 10.77
C LYS A 26 -2.86 16.07 10.19
N PRO A 27 -1.65 16.67 10.26
CA PRO A 27 -1.41 17.97 9.66
C PRO A 27 -1.48 17.90 8.12
N PRO A 28 -1.78 19.00 7.40
CA PRO A 28 -1.85 19.01 5.93
C PRO A 28 -0.59 18.50 5.22
N SER A 29 0.60 18.72 5.80
CA SER A 29 1.86 18.21 5.26
C SER A 29 1.90 16.68 5.22
N TRP A 30 1.31 16.02 6.22
CA TRP A 30 1.26 14.56 6.29
C TRP A 30 0.40 14.00 5.15
N PHE A 31 -0.76 14.60 4.87
CA PHE A 31 -1.59 14.19 3.73
C PHE A 31 -0.87 14.33 2.39
N ARG A 32 -0.07 15.40 2.23
CA ARG A 32 0.76 15.61 1.04
C ARG A 32 1.82 14.51 0.89
N GLU A 33 2.52 14.18 1.96
CA GLU A 33 3.54 13.12 1.96
C GLU A 33 2.92 11.78 1.57
N GLN A 34 1.80 11.41 2.19
CA GLN A 34 1.12 10.15 1.90
C GLN A 34 0.51 10.11 0.50
N TYR A 35 0.03 11.24 -0.03
CA TYR A 35 -0.43 11.33 -1.42
C TYR A 35 0.70 11.02 -2.41
N LEU A 36 1.91 11.51 -2.16
CA LEU A 36 3.06 11.21 -3.02
C LEU A 36 3.40 9.73 -3.00
N VAL A 37 3.34 9.07 -1.83
CA VAL A 37 3.52 7.62 -1.71
C VAL A 37 2.44 6.89 -2.50
N MET A 38 1.15 7.21 -2.30
CA MET A 38 0.05 6.56 -3.03
C MET A 38 0.19 6.71 -4.56
N LYS A 39 0.68 7.85 -5.03
CA LYS A 39 0.92 8.09 -6.45
C LYS A 39 2.01 7.18 -7.03
N GLU A 40 3.06 6.90 -6.27
CA GLU A 40 4.08 5.91 -6.66
C GLU A 40 3.49 4.49 -6.67
N LEU A 41 2.59 4.17 -5.73
CA LEU A 41 1.94 2.85 -5.64
C LEU A 41 0.92 2.56 -6.74
N CYS A 42 0.21 3.59 -7.21
CA CYS A 42 -0.83 3.47 -8.23
C CYS A 42 -0.35 2.69 -9.48
N GLY A 43 0.89 2.92 -9.91
CA GLY A 43 1.46 2.25 -11.09
C GLY A 43 1.77 0.76 -10.89
N HIS A 44 1.72 0.24 -9.66
CA HIS A 44 2.03 -1.15 -9.35
C HIS A 44 0.78 -2.04 -9.24
N PHE A 45 -0.32 -1.52 -8.70
CA PHE A 45 -1.53 -2.31 -8.45
C PHE A 45 -2.53 -2.33 -9.61
N THR A 46 -2.23 -1.62 -10.70
CA THR A 46 -3.09 -1.52 -11.87
C THR A 46 -3.49 -2.92 -12.38
N GLN A 47 -4.79 -3.08 -12.72
CA GLN A 47 -5.36 -4.36 -13.17
C GLN A 47 -5.16 -5.55 -12.20
N GLY A 48 -5.18 -5.30 -10.90
CA GLY A 48 -5.08 -6.36 -9.89
C GLY A 48 -3.73 -7.10 -9.94
N PHE A 49 -2.67 -6.35 -10.28
CA PHE A 49 -1.30 -6.87 -10.33
C PHE A 49 -1.04 -7.89 -11.44
N THR A 50 -1.97 -8.01 -12.39
CA THR A 50 -1.94 -9.04 -13.46
C THR A 50 -0.76 -8.84 -14.41
N ASP A 51 -0.42 -7.58 -14.67
CA ASP A 51 0.66 -7.23 -15.60
C ASP A 51 2.07 -7.44 -15.01
N ILE A 52 2.18 -7.51 -13.67
CA ILE A 52 3.48 -7.65 -12.98
C ILE A 52 3.77 -9.12 -12.65
N HIS A 53 2.80 -9.83 -12.07
CA HIS A 53 2.96 -11.22 -11.66
C HIS A 53 1.75 -12.06 -12.07
N PRO A 54 1.58 -12.40 -13.36
CA PRO A 54 0.43 -13.18 -13.86
C PRO A 54 0.33 -14.59 -13.24
N GLU A 55 1.44 -15.14 -12.74
CA GLU A 55 1.54 -16.47 -12.13
C GLU A 55 0.83 -16.59 -10.77
N ILE A 56 0.63 -15.48 -10.06
CA ILE A 56 -0.12 -15.46 -8.79
C ILE A 56 -1.61 -15.58 -9.11
N THR A 57 -2.17 -16.78 -9.01
CA THR A 57 -3.57 -17.04 -9.41
C THR A 57 -4.55 -17.02 -8.25
N ASN A 58 -4.07 -16.77 -7.02
CA ASN A 58 -4.93 -16.69 -5.85
C ASN A 58 -5.97 -15.58 -6.00
N ARG A 59 -7.23 -16.00 -5.92
CA ARG A 59 -8.38 -15.12 -6.12
C ARG A 59 -8.48 -14.04 -5.05
N GLN A 60 -8.20 -14.36 -3.79
CA GLN A 60 -8.25 -13.39 -2.70
C GLN A 60 -7.15 -12.34 -2.86
N PHE A 61 -5.93 -12.76 -3.18
CA PHE A 61 -4.82 -11.86 -3.48
C PHE A 61 -5.16 -10.89 -4.61
N ARG A 62 -5.71 -11.41 -5.72
CA ARG A 62 -6.12 -10.60 -6.88
C ARG A 62 -7.22 -9.60 -6.56
N GLN A 63 -8.21 -10.04 -5.77
CA GLN A 63 -9.29 -9.17 -5.31
C GLN A 63 -8.73 -8.05 -4.43
N ASN A 64 -7.88 -8.38 -3.45
CA ASN A 64 -7.25 -7.38 -2.58
C ASN A 64 -6.41 -6.38 -3.38
N CYS A 65 -5.64 -6.83 -4.39
CA CYS A 65 -4.89 -5.92 -5.28
C CYS A 65 -5.81 -4.98 -6.07
N THR A 66 -6.96 -5.47 -6.53
CA THR A 66 -7.96 -4.66 -7.23
C THR A 66 -8.60 -3.64 -6.29
N ASP A 67 -8.92 -4.05 -5.07
CA ASP A 67 -9.50 -3.18 -4.06
C ASP A 67 -8.51 -2.08 -3.64
N ILE A 68 -7.22 -2.40 -3.52
CA ILE A 68 -6.13 -1.44 -3.28
C ILE A 68 -6.11 -0.35 -4.37
N ASP A 69 -6.23 -0.72 -5.65
CA ASP A 69 -6.26 0.23 -6.77
C ASP A 69 -7.46 1.20 -6.66
N LEU A 70 -8.64 0.67 -6.30
CA LEU A 70 -9.82 1.49 -6.04
C LEU A 70 -9.64 2.45 -4.85
N TYR A 71 -9.04 1.98 -3.76
CA TYR A 71 -8.73 2.82 -2.61
C TYR A 71 -7.76 3.94 -2.95
N ILE A 72 -6.70 3.65 -3.72
CA ILE A 72 -5.72 4.65 -4.18
C ILE A 72 -6.44 5.72 -5.02
N CYS A 73 -7.23 5.32 -6.02
CA CYS A 73 -7.97 6.25 -6.87
C CYS A 73 -8.87 7.19 -6.05
N ASN A 74 -9.69 6.62 -5.16
CA ASN A 74 -10.63 7.39 -4.33
C ASN A 74 -9.93 8.36 -3.37
N MET A 75 -8.83 7.93 -2.74
CA MET A 75 -8.08 8.78 -1.82
C MET A 75 -7.27 9.87 -2.55
N MET A 76 -6.75 9.57 -3.73
CA MET A 76 -6.08 10.56 -4.57
C MET A 76 -7.05 11.63 -5.05
N GLU A 77 -8.24 11.26 -5.52
CA GLU A 77 -9.28 12.22 -5.92
C GLU A 77 -9.73 13.09 -4.73
N SER A 78 -9.89 12.48 -3.55
CA SER A 78 -10.22 13.21 -2.32
C SER A 78 -9.14 14.26 -2.00
N TYR A 79 -7.86 13.86 -2.05
CA TYR A 79 -6.74 14.76 -1.81
C TYR A 79 -6.69 15.90 -2.83
N GLU A 80 -6.87 15.60 -4.11
CA GLU A 80 -6.84 16.61 -5.18
C GLU A 80 -8.00 17.62 -5.06
N THR A 81 -9.14 17.18 -4.52
CA THR A 81 -10.33 18.02 -4.35
C THR A 81 -10.25 18.90 -3.10
N CYS A 82 -9.84 18.36 -1.95
CA CYS A 82 -9.94 19.05 -0.66
C CYS A 82 -8.64 19.09 0.16
N GLY A 83 -7.54 18.55 -0.36
CA GLY A 83 -6.22 18.54 0.28
C GLY A 83 -6.07 17.50 1.40
N MET A 84 -7.06 16.63 1.61
CA MET A 84 -7.09 15.60 2.65
C MET A 84 -7.87 14.37 2.17
N PHE A 85 -7.66 13.22 2.82
CA PHE A 85 -8.45 12.00 2.62
C PHE A 85 -8.86 11.42 3.98
N CYS A 86 -9.84 10.51 3.97
CA CYS A 86 -10.32 9.90 5.20
C CYS A 86 -9.25 9.00 5.84
N LEU A 87 -8.87 9.28 7.09
CA LEU A 87 -7.82 8.52 7.79
C LEU A 87 -8.23 7.07 8.09
N SER A 88 -9.53 6.80 8.31
CA SER A 88 -9.99 5.42 8.52
C SER A 88 -9.89 4.61 7.22
N THR A 89 -10.29 5.20 6.08
CA THR A 89 -10.10 4.60 4.76
C THR A 89 -8.63 4.34 4.48
N TYR A 90 -7.76 5.29 4.81
CA TYR A 90 -6.31 5.13 4.66
C TYR A 90 -5.72 4.04 5.55
N LEU A 91 -6.20 3.90 6.80
CA LEU A 91 -5.81 2.79 7.68
C LEU A 91 -6.20 1.44 7.07
N PHE A 92 -7.45 1.28 6.63
CA PHE A 92 -7.91 0.05 5.97
C PHE A 92 -7.08 -0.28 4.72
N PHE A 93 -6.78 0.71 3.91
CA PHE A 93 -5.90 0.57 2.76
C PHE A 93 -4.51 0.02 3.14
N ASN A 94 -3.88 0.58 4.19
CA ASN A 94 -2.56 0.11 4.62
C ASN A 94 -2.60 -1.31 5.21
N GLN A 95 -3.67 -1.67 5.91
CA GLN A 95 -3.88 -3.05 6.40
C GLN A 95 -4.04 -4.03 5.24
N MET A 96 -4.79 -3.68 4.20
CA MET A 96 -4.97 -4.50 3.00
C MET A 96 -3.67 -4.64 2.20
N LEU A 97 -2.88 -3.56 2.09
CA LEU A 97 -1.53 -3.63 1.53
C LEU A 97 -0.68 -4.66 2.26
N LEU A 98 -0.69 -4.62 3.60
CA LEU A 98 0.07 -5.56 4.43
C LEU A 98 -0.36 -7.01 4.19
N GLU A 99 -1.67 -7.27 4.13
CA GLU A 99 -2.24 -8.59 3.84
C GLU A 99 -1.79 -9.11 2.47
N VAL A 100 -1.78 -8.25 1.44
CA VAL A 100 -1.28 -8.62 0.11
C VAL A 100 0.21 -8.97 0.13
N VAL A 101 1.02 -8.29 0.96
CA VAL A 101 2.43 -8.66 1.13
C VAL A 101 2.55 -10.03 1.77
N ASP A 102 1.84 -10.23 2.88
CA ASP A 102 1.91 -11.48 3.64
C ASP A 102 1.47 -12.65 2.76
N MET A 103 0.38 -12.50 1.97
CA MET A 103 -0.06 -13.49 0.98
C MET A 103 0.96 -13.71 -0.15
N GLY A 104 1.57 -12.65 -0.67
CA GLY A 104 2.57 -12.75 -1.74
C GLY A 104 3.84 -13.47 -1.31
N LEU A 105 4.27 -13.27 -0.05
CA LEU A 105 5.42 -13.96 0.55
C LEU A 105 5.15 -15.46 0.76
N ASP A 106 3.90 -15.83 1.05
CA ASP A 106 3.52 -17.24 1.19
C ASP A 106 3.41 -17.96 -0.17
N GLU A 107 3.11 -17.23 -1.25
CA GLU A 107 2.92 -17.81 -2.60
C GLU A 107 4.18 -17.82 -3.47
N THR A 108 5.16 -16.99 -3.15
CA THR A 108 6.43 -16.95 -3.88
C THR A 108 7.57 -17.15 -2.89
N GLU A 109 8.38 -18.21 -3.05
CA GLU A 109 9.62 -18.41 -2.27
C GLU A 109 10.68 -17.30 -2.50
N ASP A 110 10.31 -16.21 -3.19
CA ASP A 110 11.23 -15.42 -3.98
C ASP A 110 11.41 -13.98 -3.50
N SER A 111 12.69 -13.60 -3.54
CA SER A 111 13.27 -12.29 -3.28
C SER A 111 12.64 -11.11 -4.04
N LEU A 112 11.80 -11.37 -5.05
CA LEU A 112 11.13 -10.41 -5.93
C LEU A 112 10.04 -9.59 -5.24
N PHE A 113 9.28 -10.18 -4.31
CA PHE A 113 8.29 -9.43 -3.53
C PHE A 113 8.98 -8.43 -2.57
N ALA A 114 10.10 -8.87 -1.97
CA ALA A 114 10.99 -8.00 -1.22
C ALA A 114 11.68 -6.95 -2.11
N GLU A 115 11.94 -7.25 -3.39
CA GLU A 115 12.48 -6.30 -4.37
C GLU A 115 11.45 -5.24 -4.79
N MET A 116 10.19 -5.62 -4.93
CA MET A 116 9.09 -4.69 -5.24
C MET A 116 8.86 -3.73 -4.09
N PHE A 117 8.74 -4.25 -2.86
CA PHE A 117 8.73 -3.39 -1.68
C PHE A 117 9.99 -2.56 -1.60
N GLY A 118 11.15 -3.15 -1.89
CA GLY A 118 12.42 -2.44 -1.94
C GLY A 118 12.50 -1.24 -2.89
N LYS A 119 11.63 -1.17 -3.89
CA LYS A 119 11.50 -0.07 -4.85
C LYS A 119 10.46 0.98 -4.42
N MET A 120 9.53 0.65 -3.52
CA MET A 120 8.51 1.56 -3.01
C MET A 120 9.15 2.53 -2.01
N LYS A 121 9.11 3.84 -2.24
CA LYS A 121 9.50 4.81 -1.20
C LYS A 121 8.37 4.93 -0.18
N ILE A 122 8.31 4.00 0.75
CA ILE A 122 7.50 4.12 1.98
C ILE A 122 8.27 4.93 3.00
#